data_AF-A0A8X6ILV0-F1
#
_entry.id   AF-A0A8X6ILV0-F1
#
_cell.length_a   1.000
_cell.length_b   1.000
_cell.length_c   1.000
_cell.angle_alpha   90.00
_cell.angle_beta   90.00
_cell.angle_gamma   90.00
#
_symmetry.space_group_name_H-M   'P 1'
#
loop_
_entity.id
_entity.type
_entity.pdbx_description
1 polymer ?
#
loop_
_entity_poly.entity_id
_entity_poly.type
_entity_poly.pdbx_seq_one_letter_code
_entity_poly.pdbx_strand_id
1 'polypeptide(L)'
;MSSVAKWKRTFRQTNTFQIILCVILFHSLASIFIIYVHLAWFFSEEEKLWDKTDENRYSKKEFVFWNMRSVLNALSSKVISNDEISLTGWWMDHARWDTDIRCFNQKWTLCSKGFSTICKSDGIRAIYQYLTFSKEFNINSFELSITATADQLEPQVIGASFGVLALVKLNDGSVETIQIQFPPNIDPLTMKSVGFSASHSSINSVTVMLMCYGYTGSIHFTDPVLIPRVSSYVPKQKLIEACPAETLRVHPSITVGKIEEIFKANNKSITDHYHMVTLVTQVSMERLATLERSLQLWEGPVSLVIYVTTKQHSEKSSFEWQRLYIQKKLKNIKLASSSHVTLVFGDSKNEDYPINTLRNIAISLTIAYYAIPEIFKCTLFYVESV
;
A
#
# COMPACT_ATOMS: atom_id res chain seq x y z
N MET A 1 -45.24 -53.40 0.04
CA MET A 1 -45.56 -52.88 1.39
C MET A 1 -45.05 -53.81 2.51
N SER A 2 -43.73 -54.06 2.60
CA SER A 2 -43.15 -54.95 3.66
C SER A 2 -41.95 -54.38 4.41
N SER A 3 -41.45 -53.17 4.08
CA SER A 3 -40.29 -52.58 4.76
C SER A 3 -40.65 -51.82 6.05
N VAL A 4 -41.88 -51.28 6.15
CA VAL A 4 -42.31 -50.46 7.31
C VAL A 4 -42.49 -51.31 8.58
N ALA A 5 -42.83 -52.60 8.44
CA ALA A 5 -43.03 -53.49 9.58
C ALA A 5 -41.72 -53.92 10.27
N LYS A 6 -40.59 -53.94 9.55
CA LYS A 6 -39.29 -54.33 10.12
C LYS A 6 -38.72 -53.25 11.05
N TRP A 7 -39.02 -51.98 10.80
CA TRP A 7 -38.48 -50.86 11.58
C TRP A 7 -39.07 -50.74 13.00
N LYS A 8 -40.33 -51.17 13.18
CA LYS A 8 -40.99 -51.14 14.50
C LYS A 8 -40.40 -52.10 15.53
N ARG A 9 -39.67 -53.15 15.11
CA ARG A 9 -39.11 -54.15 16.04
C ARG A 9 -37.75 -53.75 16.59
N THR A 10 -36.94 -53.05 15.81
CA THR A 10 -35.61 -52.54 16.23
C THR A 10 -35.71 -51.37 17.20
N PHE A 11 -36.76 -50.56 17.11
CA PHE A 11 -36.97 -49.40 18.01
C PHE A 11 -37.35 -49.76 19.46
N ARG A 12 -37.68 -51.03 19.75
CA ARG A 12 -38.07 -51.48 21.10
C ARG A 12 -36.89 -51.93 21.97
N GLN A 13 -35.68 -52.02 21.40
CA GLN A 13 -34.46 -52.42 22.12
C GLN A 13 -33.40 -51.32 22.22
N THR A 14 -33.63 -50.15 21.62
CA THR A 14 -32.71 -49.02 21.76
C THR A 14 -32.79 -48.48 23.18
N ASN A 15 -31.70 -48.62 23.93
CA ASN A 15 -31.57 -48.03 25.26
C ASN A 15 -31.88 -46.54 25.19
N THR A 16 -32.60 -46.01 26.17
CA THR A 16 -32.98 -44.58 26.28
C THR A 16 -31.78 -43.64 26.06
N PHE A 17 -30.58 -44.09 26.45
CA PHE A 17 -29.31 -43.43 26.20
C PHE A 17 -28.99 -43.20 24.71
N GLN A 18 -29.23 -44.18 23.83
CA GLN A 18 -29.00 -44.05 22.39
C GLN A 18 -29.94 -43.01 21.77
N ILE A 19 -31.18 -42.93 22.26
CA ILE A 19 -32.16 -41.93 21.82
C ILE A 19 -31.67 -40.52 22.19
N ILE A 20 -31.22 -40.33 23.43
CA ILE A 20 -30.68 -39.04 23.90
C ILE A 20 -29.47 -38.62 23.06
N LEU A 21 -28.55 -39.55 22.78
CA LEU A 21 -27.34 -39.27 21.99
C LEU A 21 -27.68 -38.89 20.55
N CYS A 22 -28.66 -39.55 19.92
CA CYS A 22 -29.18 -39.17 18.61
C CYS A 22 -29.81 -37.78 18.61
N VAL A 23 -30.55 -37.41 19.66
CA VAL A 23 -31.16 -36.07 19.78
C VAL A 23 -30.08 -34.98 19.89
N ILE A 24 -29.05 -35.21 20.72
CA ILE A 24 -27.92 -34.27 20.84
C ILE A 24 -27.18 -34.13 19.50
N LEU A 25 -26.91 -35.24 18.81
CA LEU A 25 -26.27 -35.23 17.50
C LEU A 25 -27.09 -34.40 16.50
N PHE A 26 -28.40 -34.65 16.40
CA PHE A 26 -29.28 -33.89 15.50
C PHE A 26 -29.33 -32.40 15.84
N HIS A 27 -29.41 -32.06 17.12
CA HIS A 27 -29.40 -30.65 17.54
C HIS A 27 -28.07 -29.97 17.18
N SER A 28 -26.93 -30.64 17.40
CA SER A 28 -25.61 -30.11 17.06
C SER A 28 -25.44 -29.92 15.54
N LEU A 29 -25.88 -30.89 14.74
CA LEU A 29 -25.85 -30.80 13.28
C LEU A 29 -26.78 -29.70 12.76
N ALA A 30 -27.96 -29.53 13.35
CA ALA A 30 -28.87 -28.45 13.01
C ALA A 30 -28.25 -27.08 13.32
N SER A 31 -27.59 -26.92 14.48
CA SER A 31 -26.88 -25.68 14.81
C SER A 31 -25.73 -25.38 13.85
N ILE A 32 -24.91 -26.39 13.50
CA ILE A 32 -23.84 -26.23 12.51
C ILE A 32 -24.40 -25.85 11.14
N PHE A 33 -25.49 -26.49 10.71
CA PHE A 33 -26.14 -26.18 9.45
C PHE A 33 -26.70 -24.76 9.42
N ILE A 34 -27.34 -24.29 10.49
CA ILE A 34 -27.82 -22.91 10.59
C ILE A 34 -26.67 -21.92 10.51
N ILE A 35 -25.56 -22.16 11.24
CA ILE A 35 -24.36 -21.32 11.18
C ILE A 35 -23.78 -21.31 9.78
N TYR A 36 -23.67 -22.48 9.13
CA TYR A 36 -23.17 -22.59 7.76
C TYR A 36 -24.06 -21.83 6.77
N VAL A 37 -25.38 -21.97 6.85
CA VAL A 37 -26.32 -21.23 5.99
C VAL A 37 -26.21 -19.72 6.24
N HIS A 38 -26.07 -19.29 7.50
CA HIS A 38 -25.88 -17.87 7.81
C HIS A 38 -24.57 -17.33 7.27
N LEU A 39 -23.46 -18.06 7.41
CA LEU A 39 -22.16 -17.68 6.87
C LEU A 39 -22.19 -17.66 5.33
N ALA A 40 -22.70 -18.72 4.70
CA ALA A 40 -22.81 -18.80 3.25
C ALA A 40 -23.73 -17.71 2.67
N TRP A 41 -24.82 -17.37 3.36
CA TRP A 41 -25.69 -16.28 2.97
C TRP A 41 -25.01 -14.93 3.15
N PHE A 42 -24.33 -14.69 4.28
CA PHE A 42 -23.58 -13.46 4.55
C PHE A 42 -22.50 -13.21 3.48
N PHE A 43 -21.70 -14.23 3.15
CA PHE A 43 -20.68 -14.12 2.12
C PHE A 43 -21.26 -14.01 0.70
N SER A 44 -22.36 -14.73 0.39
CA SER A 44 -23.04 -14.59 -0.91
C SER A 44 -23.71 -13.24 -1.10
N GLU A 45 -24.20 -12.62 -0.02
CA GLU A 45 -24.83 -11.31 -0.07
C GLU A 45 -23.78 -10.20 -0.23
N GLU A 46 -22.60 -10.31 0.39
CA GLU A 46 -21.45 -9.46 0.08
C GLU A 46 -21.10 -9.55 -1.41
N GLU A 47 -20.93 -10.77 -1.96
CA GLU A 47 -20.55 -10.98 -3.36
C GLU A 47 -21.62 -10.47 -4.35
N LYS A 48 -22.91 -10.66 -4.05
CA LYS A 48 -24.03 -10.15 -4.87
C LYS A 48 -24.26 -8.64 -4.72
N LEU A 49 -23.88 -8.03 -3.60
CA LEU A 49 -23.92 -6.57 -3.45
C LEU A 49 -22.93 -5.91 -4.40
N TRP A 50 -21.79 -6.53 -4.69
CA TRP A 50 -20.86 -6.05 -5.70
C TRP A 50 -21.39 -6.19 -7.14
N ASP A 51 -22.28 -7.16 -7.40
CA ASP A 51 -22.76 -7.49 -8.75
C ASP A 51 -24.14 -6.88 -9.10
N LYS A 52 -24.91 -6.38 -8.10
CA LYS A 52 -26.27 -5.83 -8.31
C LYS A 52 -26.47 -4.37 -7.94
N THR A 53 -25.43 -3.64 -7.55
CA THR A 53 -25.54 -2.20 -7.25
C THR A 53 -25.54 -1.33 -8.52
N ASP A 54 -26.24 -1.77 -9.57
CA ASP A 54 -26.50 -0.99 -10.78
C ASP A 54 -27.98 -0.62 -10.99
N GLU A 55 -28.96 -1.24 -10.34
CA GLU A 55 -30.35 -0.78 -10.50
C GLU A 55 -31.23 -0.89 -9.25
N ASN A 56 -31.62 0.29 -8.76
CA ASN A 56 -32.87 0.60 -8.08
C ASN A 56 -33.33 -0.33 -6.93
N ARG A 57 -33.13 0.14 -5.68
CA ARG A 57 -34.20 0.19 -4.67
C ARG A 57 -33.83 1.05 -3.45
N TYR A 58 -34.40 2.25 -3.41
CA TYR A 58 -34.60 3.02 -2.18
C TYR A 58 -35.73 2.37 -1.36
N SER A 59 -35.43 1.87 -0.15
CA SER A 59 -36.33 1.85 1.02
C SER A 59 -35.85 0.86 2.10
N LYS A 60 -35.08 1.36 3.08
CA LYS A 60 -35.18 1.06 4.53
C LYS A 60 -34.08 1.84 5.26
N LYS A 61 -34.49 2.85 6.04
CA LYS A 61 -33.68 4.03 6.36
C LYS A 61 -32.85 4.00 7.65
N GLU A 62 -32.79 2.88 8.39
CA GLU A 62 -32.04 2.85 9.66
C GLU A 62 -30.97 1.75 9.78
N PHE A 63 -31.06 0.65 9.02
CA PHE A 63 -30.01 -0.37 8.97
C PHE A 63 -28.90 -0.07 7.94
N VAL A 64 -29.11 0.88 7.03
CA VAL A 64 -28.23 1.16 5.88
C VAL A 64 -27.07 2.11 6.23
N PHE A 65 -27.21 2.95 7.25
CA PHE A 65 -26.21 3.97 7.58
C PHE A 65 -24.86 3.40 8.03
N TRP A 66 -24.86 2.22 8.67
CA TRP A 66 -23.63 1.59 9.17
C TRP A 66 -22.84 0.86 8.09
N ASN A 67 -23.53 0.19 7.16
CA ASN A 67 -22.88 -0.43 6.01
C ASN A 67 -22.38 0.64 5.02
N MET A 68 -23.04 1.81 4.95
CA MET A 68 -22.59 2.93 4.14
C MET A 68 -21.20 3.46 4.51
N ARG A 69 -20.78 3.44 5.78
CA ARG A 69 -19.43 3.88 6.15
C ARG A 69 -18.34 2.98 5.56
N SER A 70 -18.59 1.67 5.52
CA SER A 70 -17.68 0.72 4.84
C SER A 70 -17.65 0.98 3.33
N VAL A 71 -18.83 1.19 2.73
CA VAL A 71 -18.99 1.45 1.29
C VAL A 71 -18.29 2.74 0.85
N LEU A 72 -18.29 3.77 1.70
CA LEU A 72 -17.68 5.07 1.41
C LEU A 72 -16.21 5.19 1.86
N ASN A 73 -15.66 4.18 2.52
CA ASN A 73 -14.27 4.22 2.97
C ASN A 73 -13.32 4.07 1.77
N ALA A 74 -12.56 5.11 1.48
CA ALA A 74 -11.55 5.07 0.44
C ALA A 74 -10.40 4.11 0.78
N LEU A 75 -10.10 3.92 2.07
CA LEU A 75 -9.03 3.02 2.52
C LEU A 75 -9.40 1.56 2.23
N SER A 76 -8.43 0.75 1.82
CA SER A 76 -8.60 -0.69 1.63
C SER A 76 -8.27 -1.42 2.93
N SER A 77 -8.99 -2.51 3.24
CA SER A 77 -8.68 -3.39 4.38
C SER A 77 -7.62 -4.44 4.06
N LYS A 78 -7.21 -4.57 2.78
CA LYS A 78 -6.21 -5.55 2.35
C LYS A 78 -4.81 -5.13 2.84
N VAL A 79 -4.09 -6.07 3.43
CA VAL A 79 -2.65 -5.93 3.71
C VAL A 79 -1.91 -6.64 2.60
N ILE A 80 -0.93 -5.95 2.03
CA ILE A 80 -0.15 -6.47 0.92
C ILE A 80 0.98 -7.29 1.51
N SER A 81 1.12 -8.52 1.04
CA SER A 81 2.20 -9.40 1.46
C SER A 81 3.51 -8.97 0.78
N ASN A 82 4.66 -9.32 1.38
CA ASN A 82 5.97 -8.89 0.87
C ASN A 82 6.30 -9.45 -0.52
N ASP A 83 5.59 -10.50 -0.94
CA ASP A 83 5.67 -11.16 -2.24
C ASP A 83 4.63 -10.65 -3.26
N GLU A 84 3.67 -9.82 -2.84
CA GLU A 84 2.64 -9.26 -3.72
C GLU A 84 2.96 -7.79 -4.06
N ILE A 85 2.83 -7.45 -5.34
CA ILE A 85 2.88 -6.07 -5.83
C ILE A 85 1.43 -5.66 -6.14
N SER A 86 0.81 -4.84 -5.28
CA SER A 86 -0.57 -4.39 -5.47
C SER A 86 -0.75 -2.92 -5.14
N LEU A 87 -1.20 -2.10 -6.09
CA LEU A 87 -1.40 -0.65 -5.89
C LEU A 87 -2.40 -0.33 -4.76
N THR A 88 -3.27 -1.27 -4.43
CA THR A 88 -4.32 -1.12 -3.43
C THR A 88 -4.05 -1.97 -2.21
N GLY A 89 -3.93 -1.34 -1.05
CA GLY A 89 -3.76 -2.05 0.22
C GLY A 89 -2.78 -1.33 1.14
N TRP A 90 -2.51 -1.97 2.28
CA TRP A 90 -1.57 -1.49 3.27
C TRP A 90 -0.20 -2.11 3.05
N TRP A 91 0.81 -1.25 2.97
CA TRP A 91 2.21 -1.57 2.76
C TRP A 91 2.96 -1.52 4.08
N MET A 92 3.59 -2.63 4.43
CA MET A 92 4.51 -2.70 5.54
C MET A 92 5.90 -2.29 5.05
N ASP A 93 6.56 -1.41 5.78
CA ASP A 93 7.95 -1.03 5.49
C ASP A 93 8.90 -2.08 6.10
N HIS A 94 9.72 -1.71 7.09
CA HIS A 94 10.65 -2.62 7.75
C HIS A 94 10.07 -3.25 9.04
N ALA A 95 8.83 -2.89 9.38
CA ALA A 95 8.15 -3.31 10.58
C ALA A 95 7.12 -4.38 10.25
N ARG A 96 7.15 -5.50 10.98
CA ARG A 96 6.07 -6.47 10.93
C ARG A 96 4.84 -5.88 11.63
N TRP A 97 3.72 -5.94 10.94
CA TRP A 97 2.40 -5.66 11.48
C TRP A 97 1.59 -6.94 11.47
N ASP A 98 0.96 -7.25 12.58
CA ASP A 98 0.05 -8.39 12.67
C ASP A 98 -1.38 -7.88 12.46
N THR A 99 -2.15 -8.59 11.63
CA THR A 99 -3.56 -8.30 11.39
C THR A 99 -4.43 -9.24 12.20
N ASP A 100 -5.29 -8.70 13.05
CA ASP A 100 -6.26 -9.46 13.83
C ASP A 100 -7.69 -9.05 13.45
N ILE A 101 -8.67 -9.89 13.81
CA ILE A 101 -10.09 -9.53 13.75
C ILE A 101 -10.51 -9.27 15.19
N ARG A 102 -10.86 -8.03 15.51
CA ARG A 102 -11.36 -7.66 16.84
C ARG A 102 -12.87 -7.50 16.80
N CYS A 103 -13.55 -8.33 17.58
CA CYS A 103 -14.99 -8.26 17.75
C CYS A 103 -15.33 -7.50 19.03
N PHE A 104 -16.23 -6.54 18.92
CA PHE A 104 -16.68 -5.76 20.07
C PHE A 104 -17.87 -6.45 20.74
N ASN A 105 -17.77 -6.69 22.05
CA ASN A 105 -18.84 -7.25 22.89
C ASN A 105 -19.96 -6.22 23.18
N GLN A 106 -20.43 -5.53 22.15
CA GLN A 106 -21.71 -4.81 22.21
C GLN A 106 -22.83 -5.75 21.74
N LYS A 107 -24.10 -5.40 22.00
CA LYS A 107 -25.29 -6.23 21.70
C LYS A 107 -25.36 -6.74 20.25
N TRP A 108 -24.56 -6.16 19.36
CA TRP A 108 -24.30 -6.63 18.00
C TRP A 108 -22.78 -6.77 17.89
N THR A 109 -22.29 -8.01 17.73
CA THR A 109 -20.85 -8.28 17.61
C THR A 109 -20.34 -7.76 16.27
N LEU A 110 -19.95 -6.50 16.24
CA LEU A 110 -19.25 -5.90 15.10
C LEU A 110 -17.79 -6.29 15.21
N CYS A 111 -17.30 -7.01 14.20
CA CYS A 111 -15.91 -7.38 14.09
C CYS A 111 -15.25 -6.52 13.02
N SER A 112 -14.13 -5.90 13.35
CA SER A 112 -13.32 -5.16 12.39
C SER A 112 -11.91 -5.71 12.33
N LYS A 113 -11.28 -5.52 11.16
CA LYS A 113 -9.88 -5.86 10.96
C LYS A 113 -9.00 -4.82 11.65
N GLY A 114 -8.14 -5.29 12.55
CA GLY A 114 -7.16 -4.51 13.27
C GLY A 114 -5.75 -4.64 12.67
N PHE A 115 -4.93 -3.64 13.00
CA PHE A 115 -3.50 -3.59 12.74
C PHE A 115 -2.79 -3.45 14.07
N SER A 116 -1.88 -4.37 14.37
CA SER A 116 -1.15 -4.37 15.64
C SER A 116 0.35 -4.44 15.42
N THR A 117 1.10 -3.78 16.30
CA THR A 117 2.56 -3.85 16.31
C THR A 117 3.11 -3.51 17.70
N ILE A 118 4.35 -3.93 17.94
CA ILE A 118 5.11 -3.59 19.14
C ILE A 118 5.99 -2.38 18.82
N CYS A 119 5.77 -1.30 19.54
CA CYS A 119 6.54 -0.07 19.40
C CYS A 119 7.96 -0.24 19.91
N LYS A 120 8.90 0.51 19.32
CA LYS A 120 10.27 0.60 19.79
C LYS A 120 10.68 2.05 20.05
N SER A 121 11.59 2.23 20.99
CA SER A 121 12.16 3.53 21.33
C SER A 121 13.11 4.07 20.26
N ASP A 122 13.75 3.18 19.49
CA ASP A 122 14.85 3.48 18.59
C ASP A 122 14.45 3.63 17.10
N GLY A 123 13.17 3.47 16.78
CA GLY A 123 12.73 3.50 15.39
C GLY A 123 11.24 3.72 15.20
N ILE A 124 10.87 4.15 14.00
CA ILE A 124 9.48 4.33 13.60
C ILE A 124 8.93 2.98 13.15
N ARG A 125 7.81 2.57 13.73
CA ARG A 125 7.00 1.45 13.24
C ARG A 125 5.82 2.04 12.49
N ALA A 126 5.76 1.78 11.19
CA ALA A 126 4.73 2.37 10.34
C ALA A 126 4.20 1.37 9.30
N ILE A 127 2.94 1.58 8.93
CA ILE A 127 2.27 0.92 7.80
C ILE A 127 1.55 2.01 6.99
N TYR A 128 1.58 1.88 5.67
CA TYR A 128 1.21 2.95 4.75
C TYR A 128 0.10 2.52 3.81
N GLN A 129 -0.77 3.44 3.42
CA GLN A 129 -1.69 3.26 2.30
C GLN A 129 -1.69 4.53 1.47
N TYR A 130 -1.41 4.36 0.18
CA TYR A 130 -1.46 5.44 -0.80
C TYR A 130 -2.79 5.38 -1.55
N LEU A 131 -3.43 6.53 -1.71
CA LEU A 131 -4.68 6.69 -2.44
C LEU A 131 -4.55 7.85 -3.43
N THR A 132 -4.94 7.60 -4.68
CA THR A 132 -5.09 8.60 -5.73
C THR A 132 -6.56 8.78 -6.03
N PHE A 133 -7.02 10.03 -6.07
CA PHE A 133 -8.39 10.33 -6.42
C PHE A 133 -8.51 10.62 -7.92
N SER A 134 -9.60 10.16 -8.53
CA SER A 134 -9.88 10.43 -9.94
C SER A 134 -10.04 11.93 -10.17
N LYS A 135 -9.39 12.43 -11.23
CA LYS A 135 -9.46 13.84 -11.67
C LYS A 135 -10.87 14.27 -12.08
N GLU A 136 -11.76 13.33 -12.36
CA GLU A 136 -13.16 13.61 -12.69
C GLU A 136 -13.93 14.18 -11.49
N PHE A 137 -13.47 13.91 -10.27
CA PHE A 137 -14.13 14.33 -9.04
C PHE A 137 -13.30 15.40 -8.34
N ASN A 138 -13.87 16.60 -8.20
CA ASN A 138 -13.27 17.69 -7.43
C ASN A 138 -13.45 17.46 -5.93
N ILE A 139 -12.65 16.55 -5.37
CA ILE A 139 -12.62 16.29 -3.94
C ILE A 139 -11.81 17.41 -3.29
N ASN A 140 -12.46 18.25 -2.49
CA ASN A 140 -11.79 19.35 -1.78
C ASN A 140 -11.66 19.09 -0.27
N SER A 141 -12.33 18.07 0.25
CA SER A 141 -12.34 17.78 1.68
C SER A 141 -12.57 16.30 1.95
N PHE A 142 -12.10 15.83 3.10
CA PHE A 142 -12.36 14.48 3.60
C PHE A 142 -12.38 14.45 5.12
N GLU A 143 -12.94 13.38 5.68
CA GLU A 143 -12.86 13.05 7.10
C GLU A 143 -12.01 11.80 7.27
N LEU A 144 -10.98 11.89 8.10
CA LEU A 144 -10.14 10.77 8.50
C LEU A 144 -10.47 10.42 9.94
N SER A 145 -10.75 9.15 10.20
CA SER A 145 -11.01 8.66 11.56
C SER A 145 -10.33 7.32 11.78
N ILE A 146 -10.00 7.06 13.04
CA ILE A 146 -9.38 5.81 13.46
C ILE A 146 -9.70 5.52 14.91
N THR A 147 -9.78 4.23 15.24
CA THR A 147 -9.90 3.74 16.60
C THR A 147 -8.58 3.12 17.05
N ALA A 148 -8.16 3.39 18.28
CA ALA A 148 -6.90 2.89 18.81
C ALA A 148 -7.07 2.26 20.19
N THR A 149 -6.21 1.28 20.49
CA THR A 149 -5.99 0.73 21.83
C THR A 149 -4.48 0.65 22.06
N ALA A 150 -4.04 0.99 23.27
CA ALA A 150 -2.65 0.94 23.67
C ALA A 150 -2.53 0.07 24.92
N ASP A 151 -1.65 -0.93 24.87
CA ASP A 151 -1.39 -1.83 25.99
C ASP A 151 0.04 -1.58 26.47
N GLN A 152 0.17 -1.12 27.73
CA GLN A 152 1.45 -0.88 28.40
C GLN A 152 2.37 0.07 27.61
N LEU A 153 1.83 1.17 27.08
CA LEU A 153 2.59 2.10 26.24
C LEU A 153 3.32 3.14 27.08
N GLU A 154 4.64 3.01 27.18
CA GLU A 154 5.50 3.91 27.97
C GLU A 154 6.40 4.76 27.07
N PRO A 155 6.41 6.09 27.20
CA PRO A 155 7.27 6.97 26.41
C PRO A 155 8.73 6.84 26.85
N GLN A 156 9.62 6.59 25.90
CA GLN A 156 11.07 6.45 26.13
C GLN A 156 11.88 7.65 25.63
N VAL A 157 11.30 8.49 24.78
CA VAL A 157 11.95 9.67 24.19
C VAL A 157 11.02 10.87 24.19
N ILE A 158 11.61 12.07 24.18
CA ILE A 158 10.87 13.32 24.00
C ILE A 158 10.30 13.35 22.57
N GLY A 159 9.01 13.66 22.44
CA GLY A 159 8.32 13.63 21.15
C GLY A 159 7.84 12.25 20.72
N ALA A 160 7.77 11.27 21.64
CA ALA A 160 7.12 9.99 21.40
C ALA A 160 5.68 10.21 20.90
N SER A 161 5.35 9.58 19.77
CA SER A 161 4.06 9.77 19.10
C SER A 161 3.53 8.45 18.57
N PHE A 162 2.24 8.23 18.73
CA PHE A 162 1.52 7.18 18.02
C PHE A 162 0.15 7.68 17.56
N GLY A 163 -0.28 7.14 16.43
CA GLY A 163 -1.53 7.54 15.78
C GLY A 163 -1.38 7.51 14.28
N VAL A 164 -2.01 8.48 13.62
CA VAL A 164 -2.10 8.55 12.16
C VAL A 164 -1.56 9.87 11.66
N LEU A 165 -0.75 9.80 10.62
CA LEU A 165 -0.36 10.95 9.81
C LEU A 165 -0.92 10.75 8.41
N ALA A 166 -1.55 11.77 7.83
CA ALA A 166 -1.89 11.76 6.41
C ALA A 166 -1.20 12.91 5.69
N LEU A 167 -0.46 12.56 4.63
CA LEU A 167 0.16 13.50 3.71
C LEU A 167 -0.81 13.72 2.55
N VAL A 168 -1.31 14.94 2.41
CA VAL A 168 -2.29 15.33 1.39
C VAL A 168 -1.58 16.10 0.30
N LYS A 169 -1.62 15.59 -0.93
CA LYS A 169 -1.09 16.29 -2.10
C LYS A 169 -2.25 16.90 -2.87
N LEU A 170 -2.17 18.21 -3.13
CA LEU A 170 -3.17 18.94 -3.89
C LEU A 170 -2.81 18.97 -5.38
N ASN A 171 -3.78 19.34 -6.22
CA ASN A 171 -3.60 19.40 -7.68
C ASN A 171 -2.68 20.55 -8.13
N ASP A 172 -2.46 21.56 -7.29
CA ASP A 172 -1.48 22.63 -7.55
C ASP A 172 -0.04 22.20 -7.21
N GLY A 173 0.16 20.97 -6.73
CA GLY A 173 1.45 20.42 -6.34
C GLY A 173 1.84 20.71 -4.89
N SER A 174 1.07 21.52 -4.16
CA SER A 174 1.29 21.75 -2.74
C SER A 174 1.01 20.48 -1.92
N VAL A 175 1.64 20.41 -0.75
CA VAL A 175 1.57 19.26 0.13
C VAL A 175 1.25 19.74 1.54
N GLU A 176 0.20 19.17 2.13
CA GLU A 176 -0.26 19.46 3.48
C GLU A 176 -0.23 18.20 4.33
N THR A 177 -0.21 18.36 5.65
CA THR A 177 -0.22 17.24 6.59
C THR A 177 -1.31 17.40 7.62
N ILE A 178 -2.00 16.30 7.92
CA ILE A 178 -2.93 16.21 9.04
C ILE A 178 -2.51 15.06 9.94
N GLN A 179 -2.79 15.20 11.24
CA GLN A 179 -2.39 14.20 12.21
C GLN A 179 -3.48 13.95 13.24
N ILE A 180 -3.68 12.67 13.57
CA ILE A 180 -4.43 12.21 14.73
C ILE A 180 -3.41 11.60 15.69
N GLN A 181 -3.20 12.23 16.85
CA GLN A 181 -2.32 11.71 17.90
C GLN A 181 -3.13 11.18 19.08
N PHE A 182 -2.65 10.08 19.67
CA PHE A 182 -3.19 9.53 20.91
C PHE A 182 -2.18 9.71 22.06
N PRO A 183 -2.65 10.03 23.28
CA PRO A 183 -1.79 9.98 24.45
C PRO A 183 -1.45 8.51 24.80
N PRO A 184 -0.37 8.23 25.53
CA PRO A 184 0.04 6.85 25.87
C PRO A 184 -1.02 6.08 26.67
N ASN A 185 -1.77 6.78 27.51
CA ASN A 185 -2.82 6.23 28.35
C ASN A 185 -4.18 6.56 27.74
N ILE A 186 -4.66 5.71 26.83
CA ILE A 186 -6.01 5.79 26.28
C ILE A 186 -6.85 4.63 26.78
N ASP A 187 -8.15 4.88 26.93
CA ASP A 187 -9.10 3.81 27.11
C ASP A 187 -9.08 2.89 25.87
N PRO A 188 -9.29 1.58 26.04
CA PRO A 188 -9.44 0.68 24.91
C PRO A 188 -10.51 1.20 23.95
N LEU A 189 -10.22 1.12 22.64
CA LEU A 189 -11.14 1.52 21.57
C LEU A 189 -11.46 3.02 21.55
N THR A 190 -10.49 3.85 21.91
CA THR A 190 -10.62 5.30 21.78
C THR A 190 -10.65 5.68 20.30
N MET A 191 -11.77 6.27 19.85
CA MET A 191 -11.92 6.79 18.49
C MET A 191 -11.55 8.28 18.42
N LYS A 192 -10.81 8.67 17.38
CA LYS A 192 -10.58 10.08 17.02
C LYS A 192 -10.82 10.31 15.53
N SER A 193 -11.25 11.51 15.18
CA SER A 193 -11.39 11.94 13.79
C SER A 193 -10.85 13.35 13.58
N VAL A 194 -10.46 13.64 12.34
CA VAL A 194 -10.02 14.95 11.88
C VAL A 194 -10.59 15.19 10.48
N GLY A 195 -11.12 16.40 10.26
CA GLY A 195 -11.53 16.86 8.94
C GLY A 195 -10.41 17.61 8.25
N PHE A 196 -10.28 17.43 6.95
CA PHE A 196 -9.41 18.23 6.08
C PHE A 196 -10.24 18.92 5.01
N SER A 197 -9.92 20.17 4.69
CA SER A 197 -10.54 20.91 3.59
C SER A 197 -9.52 21.84 2.94
N ALA A 198 -9.24 21.61 1.66
CA ALA A 198 -8.43 22.49 0.83
C ALA A 198 -9.24 23.73 0.42
N SER A 199 -8.67 24.92 0.58
CA SER A 199 -9.37 26.18 0.31
C SER A 199 -9.44 26.55 -1.17
N HIS A 200 -8.41 26.20 -1.95
CA HIS A 200 -8.22 26.72 -3.31
C HIS A 200 -7.89 25.65 -4.37
N SER A 201 -7.75 24.39 -3.97
CA SER A 201 -7.36 23.30 -4.87
C SER A 201 -8.10 22.03 -4.50
N SER A 202 -8.19 21.09 -5.45
CA SER A 202 -8.69 19.75 -5.19
C SER A 202 -7.57 18.81 -4.78
N ILE A 203 -7.94 17.81 -4.00
CA ILE A 203 -7.05 16.80 -3.44
C ILE A 203 -6.74 15.79 -4.55
N ASN A 204 -5.46 15.66 -4.86
CA ASN A 204 -4.96 14.73 -5.87
C ASN A 204 -4.75 13.34 -5.26
N SER A 205 -4.01 13.29 -4.15
CA SER A 205 -3.71 12.03 -3.48
C SER A 205 -3.50 12.20 -1.99
N VAL A 206 -3.67 11.11 -1.26
CA VAL A 206 -3.44 11.03 0.19
C VAL A 206 -2.59 9.81 0.50
N THR A 207 -1.52 10.01 1.26
CA THR A 207 -0.75 8.91 1.88
C THR A 207 -1.10 8.85 3.35
N VAL A 208 -1.78 7.80 3.78
CA VAL A 208 -2.08 7.55 5.19
C VAL A 208 -1.01 6.66 5.79
N MET A 209 -0.46 7.07 6.93
CA MET A 209 0.53 6.33 7.70
C MET A 209 -0.01 6.09 9.11
N LEU A 210 -0.21 4.82 9.49
CA LEU A 210 -0.38 4.46 10.89
C LEU A 210 1.01 4.27 11.48
N MET A 211 1.31 4.89 12.61
CA MET A 211 2.65 4.81 13.19
C MET A 211 2.69 4.79 14.71
N CYS A 212 3.79 4.25 15.24
CA CYS A 212 4.32 4.61 16.54
C CYS A 212 5.82 4.82 16.52
N TYR A 213 6.28 5.75 17.35
CA TYR A 213 7.66 6.14 17.51
C TYR A 213 7.92 6.51 18.97
N GLY A 214 9.06 6.07 19.50
CA GLY A 214 9.53 6.55 20.80
C GLY A 214 8.83 5.93 22.01
N TYR A 215 8.05 4.87 21.79
CA TYR A 215 7.33 4.14 22.83
C TYR A 215 7.84 2.71 22.97
N THR A 216 7.70 2.14 24.17
CA THR A 216 7.76 0.70 24.43
C THR A 216 6.36 0.21 24.82
N GLY A 217 5.90 -0.88 24.21
CA GLY A 217 4.55 -1.42 24.42
C GLY A 217 3.91 -1.85 23.10
N SER A 218 2.66 -2.29 23.15
CA SER A 218 1.91 -2.68 21.95
C SER A 218 0.76 -1.72 21.66
N ILE A 219 0.56 -1.45 20.38
CA ILE A 219 -0.55 -0.63 19.90
C ILE A 219 -1.41 -1.42 18.93
N HIS A 220 -2.68 -1.05 18.88
CA HIS A 220 -3.68 -1.67 18.02
C HIS A 220 -4.52 -0.56 17.40
N PHE A 221 -4.59 -0.55 16.08
CA PHE A 221 -5.47 0.33 15.31
C PHE A 221 -6.59 -0.48 14.69
N THR A 222 -7.83 -0.03 14.84
CA THR A 222 -9.01 -0.63 14.22
C THR A 222 -9.78 0.42 13.44
N ASP A 223 -10.44 -0.01 12.37
CA ASP A 223 -11.31 0.83 11.54
C ASP A 223 -10.69 2.15 11.07
N PRO A 224 -9.52 2.15 10.40
CA PRO A 224 -9.05 3.34 9.73
C PRO A 224 -10.01 3.66 8.57
N VAL A 225 -10.60 4.85 8.62
CA VAL A 225 -11.64 5.30 7.68
C VAL A 225 -11.28 6.66 7.12
N LEU A 226 -11.21 6.76 5.79
CA LEU A 226 -11.08 8.02 5.05
C LEU A 226 -12.31 8.17 4.16
N ILE A 227 -13.17 9.13 4.50
CA ILE A 227 -14.39 9.43 3.75
C ILE A 227 -14.21 10.78 3.04
N PRO A 228 -13.98 10.79 1.71
CA PRO A 228 -13.99 12.01 0.94
C PRO A 228 -15.39 12.62 0.89
N ARG A 229 -15.47 13.94 0.97
CA ARG A 229 -16.72 14.67 0.83
C ARG A 229 -16.95 15.00 -0.64
N VAL A 230 -17.94 14.34 -1.22
CA VAL A 230 -18.38 14.52 -2.60
C VAL A 230 -19.83 15.02 -2.63
N SER A 231 -20.18 15.79 -3.66
CA SER A 231 -21.52 16.39 -3.80
C SER A 231 -22.62 15.35 -4.07
N SER A 232 -22.26 14.20 -4.62
CA SER A 232 -23.14 13.08 -4.91
C SER A 232 -22.49 11.75 -4.51
N TYR A 233 -23.30 10.71 -4.31
CA TYR A 233 -22.77 9.37 -4.05
C TYR A 233 -21.97 8.87 -5.26
N VAL A 234 -20.71 8.53 -5.04
CA VAL A 234 -19.80 7.98 -6.06
C VAL A 234 -19.28 6.64 -5.55
N PRO A 235 -19.39 5.55 -6.33
CA PRO A 235 -18.79 4.27 -5.99
C PRO A 235 -17.28 4.40 -5.80
N LYS A 236 -16.73 3.71 -4.79
CA LYS A 236 -15.30 3.71 -4.45
C LYS A 236 -14.40 3.49 -5.67
N GLN A 237 -14.77 2.57 -6.56
CA GLN A 237 -14.00 2.21 -7.76
C GLN A 237 -13.90 3.34 -8.79
N LYS A 238 -14.89 4.24 -8.84
CA LYS A 238 -14.84 5.43 -9.70
C LYS A 238 -14.09 6.57 -9.04
N LEU A 239 -14.12 6.61 -7.71
CA LEU A 239 -13.51 7.67 -6.93
C LEU A 239 -11.99 7.52 -6.81
N ILE A 240 -11.51 6.28 -6.71
CA ILE A 240 -10.09 5.95 -6.59
C ILE A 240 -9.57 5.59 -7.97
N GLU A 241 -8.57 6.32 -8.43
CA GLU A 241 -7.87 5.99 -9.66
C GLU A 241 -6.84 4.90 -9.38
N ALA A 242 -6.98 3.72 -10.00
CA ALA A 242 -6.08 2.59 -9.76
C ALA A 242 -4.63 2.90 -10.15
N CYS A 243 -4.44 3.70 -11.20
CA CYS A 243 -3.17 4.27 -11.63
C CYS A 243 -3.46 5.60 -12.33
N PRO A 244 -2.91 6.74 -11.87
CA PRO A 244 -3.03 7.99 -12.62
C PRO A 244 -2.45 7.82 -14.01
N ALA A 245 -3.31 7.87 -15.04
CA ALA A 245 -2.86 7.89 -16.41
C ALA A 245 -2.04 9.17 -16.64
N GLU A 246 -0.80 8.96 -17.09
CA GLU A 246 0.18 9.97 -17.51
C GLU A 246 0.16 11.28 -16.70
N THR A 247 0.98 11.35 -15.66
CA THR A 247 1.60 12.65 -15.38
C THR A 247 2.47 12.97 -16.58
N LEU A 248 1.96 13.87 -17.45
CA LEU A 248 2.72 14.67 -18.40
C LEU A 248 4.17 14.69 -17.98
N ARG A 249 5.07 14.15 -18.82
CA ARG A 249 6.52 14.12 -18.59
C ARG A 249 6.92 15.49 -18.06
N VAL A 250 7.05 15.59 -16.74
CA VAL A 250 7.62 16.77 -16.11
C VAL A 250 9.05 16.65 -16.55
N HIS A 251 9.40 17.29 -17.67
CA HIS A 251 10.78 17.54 -18.02
C HIS A 251 11.29 18.32 -16.84
N PRO A 252 12.00 17.66 -15.90
CA PRO A 252 12.37 18.35 -14.71
C PRO A 252 13.36 19.40 -15.24
N SER A 253 13.16 20.67 -14.87
CA SER A 253 14.11 21.73 -15.21
C SER A 253 15.35 21.47 -14.38
N ILE A 254 16.11 20.46 -14.79
CA ILE A 254 17.24 19.89 -14.09
C ILE A 254 18.42 20.80 -14.40
N THR A 255 18.78 21.64 -13.44
CA THR A 255 20.11 22.26 -13.35
C THR A 255 21.14 21.26 -12.83
N VAL A 256 21.06 19.99 -13.24
CA VAL A 256 22.13 19.02 -13.00
C VAL A 256 23.06 19.08 -14.19
N GLY A 257 24.36 18.87 -13.94
CA GLY A 257 25.41 19.03 -14.94
C GLY A 257 25.32 18.05 -16.12
N LYS A 258 26.46 17.75 -16.74
CA LYS A 258 26.51 16.92 -17.96
C LYS A 258 25.82 15.56 -17.73
N ILE A 259 24.94 15.16 -18.64
CA ILE A 259 24.30 13.83 -18.67
C ILE A 259 24.90 13.06 -19.84
N GLU A 260 25.24 11.79 -19.64
CA GLU A 260 25.84 10.94 -20.67
C GLU A 260 25.31 9.50 -20.62
N GLU A 261 24.76 9.01 -21.73
CA GLU A 261 24.29 7.62 -21.85
C GLU A 261 25.47 6.68 -22.15
N ILE A 262 25.69 5.67 -21.31
CA ILE A 262 26.72 4.63 -21.57
C ILE A 262 26.07 3.41 -22.24
N PHE A 263 24.91 3.00 -21.76
CA PHE A 263 24.16 1.87 -22.29
C PHE A 263 22.75 2.34 -22.63
N LYS A 264 22.40 2.17 -23.90
CA LYS A 264 21.08 2.49 -24.42
C LYS A 264 20.35 1.20 -24.75
N ALA A 265 19.13 1.06 -24.21
CA ALA A 265 18.28 -0.08 -24.49
C ALA A 265 18.01 -0.19 -25.99
N ASN A 266 18.11 -1.40 -26.54
CA ASN A 266 17.78 -1.64 -27.95
C ASN A 266 16.29 -1.93 -28.11
N ASN A 267 15.55 -0.95 -28.64
CA ASN A 267 14.11 -1.03 -28.84
C ASN A 267 13.65 -2.17 -29.76
N LYS A 268 14.54 -2.79 -30.54
CA LYS A 268 14.20 -3.89 -31.46
C LYS A 268 14.19 -5.28 -30.81
N SER A 269 14.68 -5.43 -29.58
CA SER A 269 14.66 -6.70 -28.84
C SER A 269 13.39 -6.91 -27.99
N ILE A 270 12.37 -6.08 -28.23
CA ILE A 270 11.25 -5.78 -27.34
C ILE A 270 9.96 -6.43 -27.86
N THR A 271 9.90 -7.77 -27.90
CA THR A 271 8.66 -8.47 -28.30
C THR A 271 7.88 -9.06 -27.12
N ASP A 272 8.47 -9.16 -25.92
CA ASP A 272 7.86 -9.80 -24.72
C ASP A 272 7.71 -8.86 -23.49
N HIS A 273 7.40 -7.58 -23.69
CA HIS A 273 7.48 -6.56 -22.61
C HIS A 273 6.36 -6.55 -21.57
N TYR A 274 5.26 -7.27 -21.78
CA TYR A 274 4.13 -7.24 -20.85
C TYR A 274 4.40 -7.96 -19.52
N HIS A 275 5.52 -8.68 -19.39
CA HIS A 275 5.84 -9.45 -18.18
C HIS A 275 7.18 -9.11 -17.53
N MET A 276 7.94 -8.14 -18.06
CA MET A 276 9.27 -7.81 -17.51
C MET A 276 9.23 -6.55 -16.65
N VAL A 277 9.72 -6.68 -15.41
CA VAL A 277 9.91 -5.57 -14.48
C VAL A 277 11.35 -5.04 -14.62
N THR A 278 11.50 -3.73 -14.74
CA THR A 278 12.76 -3.00 -14.82
C THR A 278 13.20 -2.54 -13.44
N LEU A 279 14.40 -2.86 -13.00
CA LEU A 279 14.93 -2.31 -11.77
C LEU A 279 15.42 -0.88 -11.99
N VAL A 280 14.74 0.10 -11.41
CA VAL A 280 15.13 1.51 -11.42
C VAL A 280 15.97 1.80 -10.20
N THR A 281 17.23 2.19 -10.38
CA THR A 281 18.11 2.48 -9.25
C THR A 281 19.07 3.62 -9.57
N GLN A 282 19.55 4.27 -8.51
CA GLN A 282 20.54 5.33 -8.60
C GLN A 282 21.66 5.08 -7.60
N VAL A 283 22.90 5.36 -8.02
CA VAL A 283 24.09 5.07 -7.21
C VAL A 283 25.14 6.16 -7.40
N SER A 284 25.93 6.45 -6.37
CA SER A 284 27.16 7.22 -6.54
C SER A 284 28.29 6.31 -7.05
N MET A 285 29.30 6.90 -7.71
CA MET A 285 30.48 6.17 -8.19
C MET A 285 31.14 5.29 -7.10
N GLU A 286 31.16 5.75 -5.84
CA GLU A 286 31.74 5.02 -4.70
C GLU A 286 30.98 3.75 -4.32
N ARG A 287 29.67 3.70 -4.61
CA ARG A 287 28.78 2.59 -4.23
C ARG A 287 28.58 1.56 -5.35
N LEU A 288 29.31 1.67 -6.46
CA LEU A 288 29.21 0.74 -7.60
C LEU A 288 29.50 -0.72 -7.22
N ALA A 289 30.41 -0.97 -6.28
CA ALA A 289 30.71 -2.34 -5.84
C ALA A 289 29.53 -2.99 -5.09
N THR A 290 28.73 -2.21 -4.38
CA THR A 290 27.51 -2.70 -3.72
C THR A 290 26.44 -3.00 -4.75
N LEU A 291 26.27 -2.10 -5.73
CA LEU A 291 25.34 -2.30 -6.84
C LEU A 291 25.67 -3.56 -7.64
N GLU A 292 26.95 -3.82 -7.91
CA GLU A 292 27.39 -5.03 -8.62
C GLU A 292 26.85 -6.31 -7.98
N ARG A 293 26.87 -6.41 -6.64
CA ARG A 293 26.30 -7.56 -5.93
C ARG A 293 24.78 -7.65 -6.06
N SER A 294 24.08 -6.51 -5.99
CA SER A 294 22.63 -6.47 -6.15
C SER A 294 22.20 -6.86 -7.56
N LEU A 295 22.92 -6.40 -8.58
CA LEU A 295 22.63 -6.69 -9.99
C LEU A 295 22.99 -8.12 -10.41
N GLN A 296 23.89 -8.81 -9.69
CA GLN A 296 24.16 -10.23 -9.93
C GLN A 296 22.95 -11.14 -9.68
N LEU A 297 22.02 -10.70 -8.84
CA LEU A 297 20.80 -11.45 -8.50
C LEU A 297 19.59 -11.02 -9.34
N TRP A 298 19.71 -9.96 -10.14
CA TRP A 298 18.62 -9.41 -10.92
C TRP A 298 18.71 -9.88 -12.38
N GLU A 299 17.69 -10.60 -12.83
CA GLU A 299 17.65 -11.15 -14.20
C GLU A 299 16.91 -10.22 -15.19
N GLY A 300 16.21 -9.20 -14.69
CA GLY A 300 15.41 -8.28 -15.51
C GLY A 300 16.19 -7.09 -16.09
N PRO A 301 15.52 -6.24 -16.89
CA PRO A 301 16.07 -4.94 -17.30
C PRO A 301 16.43 -4.07 -16.10
N VAL A 302 17.41 -3.19 -16.28
CA VAL A 302 17.83 -2.22 -15.26
C VAL A 302 17.83 -0.82 -15.87
N SER A 303 17.22 0.15 -15.19
CA SER A 303 17.41 1.58 -15.46
C SER A 303 18.26 2.18 -14.34
N LEU A 304 19.53 2.44 -14.65
CA LEU A 304 20.54 2.83 -13.68
C LEU A 304 21.05 4.25 -13.95
N VAL A 305 21.01 5.10 -12.93
CA VAL A 305 21.68 6.41 -12.96
C VAL A 305 22.88 6.41 -12.03
N ILE A 306 24.06 6.74 -12.56
CA ILE A 306 25.31 6.81 -11.79
C ILE A 306 25.71 8.27 -11.64
N TYR A 307 25.69 8.76 -10.40
CA TYR A 307 26.12 10.10 -10.07
C TYR A 307 27.64 10.16 -9.88
N VAL A 308 28.26 11.09 -10.58
CA VAL A 308 29.70 11.30 -10.59
C VAL A 308 30.00 12.72 -10.12
N THR A 309 30.58 12.84 -8.95
CA THR A 309 31.03 14.12 -8.41
C THR A 309 32.28 14.58 -9.15
N THR A 310 32.26 15.83 -9.61
CA THR A 310 33.43 16.44 -10.25
C THR A 310 33.92 17.62 -9.43
N LYS A 311 35.25 17.77 -9.38
CA LYS A 311 35.90 18.93 -8.78
C LYS A 311 36.04 19.98 -9.87
N GLN A 312 35.56 21.19 -9.61
CA GLN A 312 35.39 22.34 -10.51
C GLN A 312 36.63 22.80 -11.32
N HIS A 313 37.78 22.14 -11.21
CA HIS A 313 39.06 22.61 -11.77
C HIS A 313 39.81 21.62 -12.67
N SER A 314 39.21 20.49 -13.05
CA SER A 314 39.84 19.61 -14.03
C SER A 314 39.13 19.68 -15.37
N GLU A 315 39.93 19.97 -16.39
CA GLU A 315 39.61 19.95 -17.82
C GLU A 315 38.87 18.66 -18.24
N LYS A 316 38.40 18.63 -19.50
CA LYS A 316 37.75 17.48 -20.15
C LYS A 316 38.38 16.10 -19.83
N SER A 317 39.65 16.04 -19.46
CA SER A 317 40.39 14.86 -19.02
C SER A 317 39.88 14.19 -17.73
N SER A 318 39.20 14.90 -16.82
CA SER A 318 38.70 14.27 -15.58
C SER A 318 37.48 13.39 -15.76
N PHE A 319 36.69 13.64 -16.80
CA PHE A 319 35.48 12.88 -17.07
C PHE A 319 35.79 11.52 -17.72
N GLU A 320 36.81 11.47 -18.56
CA GLU A 320 37.13 10.26 -19.35
C GLU A 320 37.61 9.10 -18.47
N TRP A 321 38.46 9.33 -17.47
CA TRP A 321 38.89 8.24 -16.60
C TRP A 321 37.76 7.69 -15.72
N GLN A 322 36.86 8.57 -15.24
CA GLN A 322 35.67 8.18 -14.47
C GLN A 322 34.74 7.35 -15.33
N ARG A 323 34.49 7.80 -16.56
CA ARG A 323 33.70 7.07 -17.56
C ARG A 323 34.29 5.69 -17.86
N LEU A 324 35.58 5.61 -18.16
CA LEU A 324 36.26 4.34 -18.44
C LEU A 324 36.26 3.39 -17.24
N TYR A 325 36.43 3.92 -16.02
CA TYR A 325 36.33 3.14 -14.79
C TYR A 325 34.93 2.52 -14.64
N ILE A 326 33.89 3.34 -14.83
CA ILE A 326 32.49 2.89 -14.72
C ILE A 326 32.19 1.86 -15.82
N GLN A 327 32.57 2.12 -17.07
CA GLN A 327 32.41 1.17 -18.17
C GLN A 327 33.09 -0.17 -17.89
N LYS A 328 34.32 -0.15 -17.35
CA LYS A 328 35.04 -1.38 -16.98
C LYS A 328 34.33 -2.15 -15.87
N LYS A 329 33.75 -1.46 -14.88
CA LYS A 329 32.98 -2.08 -13.79
C LYS A 329 31.67 -2.66 -14.30
N LEU A 330 30.92 -1.91 -15.10
CA LEU A 330 29.65 -2.36 -15.67
C LEU A 330 29.83 -3.51 -16.65
N LYS A 331 30.96 -3.61 -17.36
CA LYS A 331 31.24 -4.74 -18.26
C LYS A 331 31.26 -6.10 -17.53
N ASN A 332 31.57 -6.11 -16.24
CA ASN A 332 31.52 -7.33 -15.43
C ASN A 332 30.09 -7.72 -15.02
N ILE A 333 29.14 -6.79 -15.16
CA ILE A 333 27.73 -6.98 -14.84
C ILE A 333 27.01 -7.40 -16.13
N LYS A 334 26.38 -8.58 -16.10
CA LYS A 334 25.57 -9.05 -17.23
C LYS A 334 24.23 -8.33 -17.23
N LEU A 335 24.20 -7.12 -17.78
CA LEU A 335 22.97 -6.35 -17.96
C LEU A 335 22.14 -6.92 -19.13
N ALA A 336 20.82 -6.97 -18.97
CA ALA A 336 19.91 -7.32 -20.06
C ALA A 336 19.99 -6.27 -21.19
N SER A 337 19.71 -6.67 -22.43
CA SER A 337 19.78 -5.80 -23.62
C SER A 337 18.80 -4.62 -23.61
N SER A 338 17.76 -4.73 -22.79
CA SER A 338 16.76 -3.69 -22.50
C SER A 338 17.16 -2.76 -21.35
N SER A 339 18.36 -2.91 -20.78
CA SER A 339 18.84 -2.04 -19.70
C SER A 339 19.32 -0.69 -20.21
N HIS A 340 19.10 0.35 -19.42
CA HIS A 340 19.55 1.71 -19.65
C HIS A 340 20.51 2.15 -18.55
N VAL A 341 21.66 2.72 -18.91
CA VAL A 341 22.62 3.25 -17.93
C VAL A 341 23.07 4.65 -18.32
N THR A 342 22.87 5.59 -17.41
CA THR A 342 23.16 7.01 -17.61
C THR A 342 24.09 7.53 -16.53
N LEU A 343 25.12 8.27 -16.93
CA LEU A 343 25.96 9.06 -16.03
C LEU A 343 25.39 10.45 -15.86
N VAL A 344 25.45 10.95 -14.64
CA VAL A 344 25.07 12.31 -14.30
C VAL A 344 26.22 12.95 -13.52
N PHE A 345 26.81 14.00 -14.09
CA PHE A 345 27.94 14.70 -13.50
C PHE A 345 27.46 15.92 -12.72
N GLY A 346 27.81 16.00 -11.43
CA GLY A 346 27.48 17.13 -10.55
C GLY A 346 28.70 17.82 -9.95
N ASP A 347 28.52 19.05 -9.46
CA ASP A 347 29.57 19.82 -8.79
C ASP A 347 29.62 19.48 -7.29
N SER A 348 30.80 19.09 -6.82
CA SER A 348 31.06 18.71 -5.43
C SER A 348 30.98 19.86 -4.41
N LYS A 349 30.95 21.14 -4.84
CA LYS A 349 31.12 22.27 -3.91
C LYS A 349 29.85 22.73 -3.19
N ASN A 350 28.65 22.49 -3.71
CA ASN A 350 27.44 23.15 -3.20
C ASN A 350 26.14 22.34 -3.28
N GLU A 351 26.16 21.10 -3.77
CA GLU A 351 24.94 20.30 -3.92
C GLU A 351 25.01 19.00 -3.13
N ASP A 352 24.04 18.81 -2.23
CA ASP A 352 23.76 17.51 -1.64
C ASP A 352 23.47 16.49 -2.75
N TYR A 353 23.77 15.20 -2.48
CA TYR A 353 23.51 14.11 -3.42
C TYR A 353 22.05 14.17 -3.94
N PRO A 354 21.81 14.44 -5.25
CA PRO A 354 20.49 14.83 -5.75
C PRO A 354 19.59 13.62 -5.99
N ILE A 355 19.28 12.88 -4.91
CA ILE A 355 18.63 11.58 -4.95
C ILE A 355 17.33 11.57 -5.76
N ASN A 356 16.48 12.58 -5.57
CA ASN A 356 15.20 12.70 -6.27
C ASN A 356 15.38 12.95 -7.76
N THR A 357 16.36 13.79 -8.13
CA THR A 357 16.64 14.10 -9.53
C THR A 357 17.19 12.89 -10.26
N LEU A 358 18.15 12.17 -9.66
CA LEU A 358 18.73 10.96 -10.24
C LEU A 358 17.69 9.86 -10.40
N ARG A 359 16.81 9.71 -9.40
CA ARG A 359 15.68 8.78 -9.47
C ARG A 359 14.73 9.12 -10.62
N ASN A 360 14.34 10.38 -10.76
CA ASN A 360 13.45 10.81 -11.84
C ASN A 360 14.07 10.60 -13.22
N ILE A 361 15.38 10.83 -13.37
CA ILE A 361 16.11 10.49 -14.60
C ILE A 361 16.01 8.98 -14.85
N ALA A 362 16.30 8.15 -13.85
CA ALA A 362 16.24 6.69 -14.00
C ALA A 362 14.83 6.20 -14.38
N ILE A 363 13.78 6.75 -13.76
CA ILE A 363 12.39 6.44 -14.12
C ILE A 363 12.09 6.87 -15.55
N SER A 364 12.53 8.06 -15.98
CA SER A 364 12.24 8.56 -17.34
C SER A 364 12.84 7.71 -18.46
N LEU A 365 13.76 6.82 -18.13
CA LEU A 365 14.48 5.95 -19.06
C LEU A 365 13.92 4.52 -19.10
N THR A 366 12.89 4.20 -18.32
CA THR A 366 12.24 2.88 -18.34
C THR A 366 11.28 2.76 -19.52
N ILE A 367 11.32 1.61 -20.19
CA ILE A 367 10.46 1.29 -21.34
C ILE A 367 9.28 0.38 -20.94
N ALA A 368 9.40 -0.36 -19.83
CA ALA A 368 8.40 -1.31 -19.33
C ALA A 368 8.03 -1.03 -17.86
N TYR A 369 7.24 -1.92 -17.25
CA TYR A 369 7.00 -1.91 -15.79
C TYR A 369 8.32 -1.80 -15.03
N TYR A 370 8.33 -1.15 -13.88
CA TYR A 370 9.57 -0.98 -13.11
C TYR A 370 9.37 -1.06 -11.60
N ALA A 371 10.46 -1.38 -10.88
CA ALA A 371 10.57 -1.48 -9.43
C ALA A 371 11.75 -0.63 -8.94
N ILE A 372 11.64 0.05 -7.79
CA ILE A 372 12.69 0.90 -7.21
C ILE A 372 13.19 0.27 -5.91
N PRO A 373 14.47 -0.10 -5.74
CA PRO A 373 14.94 -0.86 -4.59
C PRO A 373 15.07 -0.06 -3.29
N GLU A 374 15.20 1.27 -3.33
CA GLU A 374 15.15 2.12 -2.11
C GLU A 374 13.74 2.24 -1.52
N ILE A 375 12.77 1.65 -2.21
CA ILE A 375 11.36 1.85 -2.01
C ILE A 375 10.68 0.49 -2.27
N PHE A 376 10.48 -0.31 -1.22
CA PHE A 376 9.32 -1.22 -1.17
C PHE A 376 8.01 -0.40 -1.12
N LYS A 377 7.80 0.51 -2.09
CA LYS A 377 6.60 1.32 -2.28
C LYS A 377 6.32 1.38 -3.78
N CYS A 378 5.22 0.77 -4.20
CA CYS A 378 4.75 0.96 -5.57
C CYS A 378 4.47 2.45 -5.81
N THR A 379 5.31 3.06 -6.62
CA THR A 379 4.83 4.02 -7.61
C THR A 379 5.13 3.36 -8.94
N LEU A 380 4.18 2.56 -9.41
CA LEU A 380 4.17 1.94 -10.72
C LEU A 380 3.60 3.01 -11.68
N PHE A 381 4.46 3.70 -12.44
CA PHE A 381 4.00 4.58 -13.51
C PHE A 381 3.83 3.71 -14.77
N TYR A 382 2.62 3.74 -15.33
CA TYR A 382 2.33 3.22 -16.66
C TYR A 382 2.87 4.21 -17.70
N VAL A 383 3.68 3.74 -18.65
CA VAL A 383 4.07 4.51 -19.83
C VAL A 383 3.85 3.60 -21.04
N GLU A 384 2.77 3.84 -21.78
CA GLU A 384 2.59 3.29 -23.12
C GLU A 384 3.50 4.08 -24.07
N SER A 385 4.44 3.40 -24.74
CA SER A 385 5.25 4.01 -25.79
C SER A 385 4.58 3.80 -27.15
N VAL A 386 4.24 4.90 -27.84
CA VAL A 386 4.03 4.92 -29.30
C VAL A 386 5.38 4.99 -30.01
#